data_AF-R7QHT4-F1
#
_entry.id   AF-R7QHT4-F1
#
_cell.length_a   1.000
_cell.length_b   1.000
_cell.length_c   1.000
_cell.angle_alpha   90.00
_cell.angle_beta   90.00
_cell.angle_gamma   90.00
#
_symmetry.space_group_name_H-M   'P 1'
#
loop_
_entity.id
_entity.type
_entity.pdbx_description
1 polymer ?
#
loop_
_entity_poly.entity_id
_entity_poly.type
_entity_poly.pdbx_seq_one_letter_code
_entity_poly.pdbx_strand_id
1 'polypeptide(L)'
;MTTPAFLCSPLFFGLNTRFRRHPDNLVRSPSFVLYNRLRVAPTRTQVSSRMRNRGGFQLPPRVPEDAVKRRRAIELLGNLTQRKKMKEGKMREIEALVGELPKSRELAQQWKVAMEHTPNARRKHLTGPTALRHRTEVLRRIRLPERTASVDRSFVLLGCLERRYRYSQPPSIRVLEELEKRIGDYPVDENETHHFRKALKVLRNERRSKELRPPRIPVGDMNELLYARMALGYYAMRRSKGVRAGRATRLEDVIGVRPRNQNVALSWKKIMSAAIRKKKRQERTAKRLAEIERKRLKRRWSREQRKLESHMRAQLPVREVRNNGTSSVVESFAGVEFESSNVSASNGKASGNGTHTNAQGAVDDGTSGDAHVTEEAVPFVRRLQRIFGVLLGRKL
;
A
#
# COMPACT_ATOMS: atom_id res chain seq x y z
N MET A 1 9.53 -24.53 70.47
CA MET A 1 8.39 -25.44 70.75
C MET A 1 7.54 -25.49 69.49
N THR A 2 7.90 -26.35 68.55
CA THR A 2 7.32 -27.69 68.29
C THR A 2 5.93 -27.63 67.66
N THR A 3 5.90 -27.84 66.34
CA THR A 3 4.75 -28.36 65.56
C THR A 3 4.33 -29.75 66.05
N PRO A 4 3.07 -30.16 65.83
CA PRO A 4 2.71 -31.06 64.70
C PRO A 4 1.37 -30.63 64.03
N ALA A 5 1.03 -30.85 62.75
CA ALA A 5 1.05 -32.02 61.84
C ALA A 5 -0.04 -33.09 62.13
N PHE A 6 -1.13 -33.07 61.36
CA PHE A 6 -2.06 -34.17 61.00
C PHE A 6 -2.74 -33.74 59.66
N LEU A 7 -2.48 -34.31 58.48
CA LEU A 7 -2.82 -35.63 57.90
C LEU A 7 -4.33 -35.97 57.89
N CYS A 8 -4.96 -35.85 56.71
CA CYS A 8 -5.68 -36.94 56.03
C CYS A 8 -6.21 -36.51 54.63
N SER A 9 -5.83 -37.28 53.61
CA SER A 9 -6.33 -37.29 52.22
C SER A 9 -7.30 -38.50 52.05
N PRO A 10 -7.67 -38.97 50.84
CA PRO A 10 -8.27 -38.35 49.65
C PRO A 10 -9.60 -39.07 49.24
N LEU A 11 -10.34 -38.54 48.25
CA LEU A 11 -11.32 -39.32 47.49
C LEU A 11 -10.98 -39.36 46.00
N PHE A 12 -10.80 -40.59 45.55
CA PHE A 12 -10.75 -41.09 44.18
C PHE A 12 -12.09 -40.85 43.46
N PHE A 13 -12.04 -40.55 42.16
CA PHE A 13 -12.74 -41.33 41.13
C PHE A 13 -12.12 -41.01 39.77
N GLY A 14 -11.45 -42.01 39.20
CA GLY A 14 -11.16 -42.08 37.77
C GLY A 14 -12.14 -43.04 37.12
N LEU A 15 -12.46 -42.82 35.84
CA LEU A 15 -12.77 -43.90 34.91
C LEU A 15 -12.29 -43.54 33.50
N ASN A 16 -11.49 -44.46 32.98
CA ASN A 16 -10.92 -44.57 31.64
C ASN A 16 -11.99 -44.97 30.62
N THR A 17 -11.76 -44.65 29.34
CA THR A 17 -11.72 -45.59 28.18
C THR A 17 -11.49 -44.78 26.91
N ARG A 18 -10.26 -44.70 26.39
CA ARG A 18 -9.71 -45.52 25.27
C ARG A 18 -10.73 -45.85 24.15
N PHE A 19 -10.58 -45.19 23.00
CA PHE A 19 -10.81 -45.82 21.70
C PHE A 19 -9.73 -45.38 20.70
N ARG A 20 -8.95 -46.34 20.24
CA ARG A 20 -7.96 -46.24 19.17
C ARG A 20 -8.15 -47.49 18.30
N ARG A 21 -8.64 -47.36 17.06
CA ARG A 21 -8.35 -48.24 15.92
C ARG A 21 -8.50 -47.45 14.61
N HIS A 22 -7.42 -47.44 13.84
CA HIS A 22 -7.27 -47.14 12.40
C HIS A 22 -7.60 -48.44 11.59
N PRO A 23 -7.40 -48.53 10.26
CA PRO A 23 -7.79 -47.67 9.12
C PRO A 23 -8.44 -48.50 7.98
N ASP A 24 -8.64 -47.85 6.82
CA ASP A 24 -8.63 -48.37 5.44
C ASP A 24 -9.93 -48.43 4.61
N ASN A 25 -9.71 -48.01 3.36
CA ASN A 25 -10.46 -48.22 2.13
C ASN A 25 -11.69 -47.35 1.86
N LEU A 26 -11.51 -46.35 0.98
CA LEU A 26 -12.21 -46.32 -0.31
C LEU A 26 -11.52 -45.35 -1.28
N VAL A 27 -10.80 -45.94 -2.23
CA VAL A 27 -10.44 -45.33 -3.51
C VAL A 27 -11.69 -45.26 -4.39
N ARG A 28 -12.11 -44.07 -4.81
CA ARG A 28 -12.80 -43.84 -6.09
C ARG A 28 -12.62 -42.39 -6.54
N SER A 29 -11.75 -42.27 -7.53
CA SER A 29 -11.52 -41.32 -8.62
C SER A 29 -12.46 -40.12 -8.88
N PRO A 30 -11.97 -39.13 -9.67
CA PRO A 30 -12.34 -37.72 -9.61
C PRO A 30 -13.29 -37.31 -10.73
N SER A 31 -14.32 -36.54 -10.40
CA SER A 31 -15.06 -35.67 -11.33
C SER A 31 -16.17 -34.99 -10.56
N PHE A 32 -16.03 -33.72 -10.20
CA PHE A 32 -17.18 -32.82 -10.13
C PHE A 32 -16.70 -31.38 -10.26
N VAL A 33 -16.80 -30.93 -11.51
CA VAL A 33 -16.74 -29.55 -11.96
C VAL A 33 -17.91 -28.78 -11.34
N LEU A 34 -17.58 -27.58 -10.81
CA LEU A 34 -18.41 -26.37 -10.70
C LEU A 34 -19.93 -26.55 -10.64
N TYR A 35 -20.55 -26.20 -9.50
CA TYR A 35 -21.66 -25.22 -9.40
C TYR A 35 -22.24 -25.25 -7.98
N ASN A 36 -21.63 -24.51 -7.04
CA ASN A 36 -22.33 -24.14 -5.81
C ASN A 36 -22.61 -22.63 -5.83
N ARG A 37 -23.81 -22.32 -6.33
CA ARG A 37 -24.52 -21.06 -6.14
C ARG A 37 -24.75 -20.88 -4.63
N LEU A 38 -23.82 -20.20 -3.96
CA LEU A 38 -24.09 -19.62 -2.66
C LEU A 38 -25.17 -18.55 -2.83
N ARG A 39 -26.40 -18.88 -2.40
CA ARG A 39 -27.43 -17.92 -2.00
C ARG A 39 -26.88 -17.15 -0.79
N VAL A 40 -26.11 -16.10 -1.07
CA VAL A 40 -25.85 -15.04 -0.10
C VAL A 40 -27.05 -14.11 -0.16
N ALA A 41 -27.83 -14.06 0.92
CA ALA A 41 -28.86 -13.04 1.10
C ALA A 41 -28.23 -11.65 0.84
N PRO A 42 -28.86 -10.78 0.04
CA PRO A 42 -28.32 -9.44 -0.17
C PRO A 42 -28.45 -8.69 1.16
N THR A 43 -27.34 -8.60 1.87
CA THR A 43 -27.17 -7.52 2.85
C THR A 43 -27.47 -6.24 2.10
N ARG A 44 -28.31 -5.40 2.69
CA ARG A 44 -28.80 -4.13 2.16
C ARG A 44 -27.64 -3.13 2.08
N THR A 45 -26.66 -3.40 1.23
CA THR A 45 -25.69 -2.42 0.77
C THR A 45 -26.46 -1.42 -0.05
N GLN A 46 -26.74 -0.27 0.57
CA GLN A 46 -27.15 0.91 -0.17
C GLN A 46 -26.17 1.10 -1.31
N VAL A 47 -26.71 0.99 -2.52
CA VAL A 47 -26.06 1.37 -3.75
C VAL A 47 -25.79 2.87 -3.65
N SER A 48 -24.68 3.25 -3.03
CA SER A 48 -24.02 4.52 -3.30
C SER A 48 -23.46 4.41 -4.70
N SER A 49 -24.36 4.60 -5.67
CA SER A 49 -23.98 4.77 -7.05
C SER A 49 -22.93 5.88 -7.09
N ARG A 50 -21.85 5.57 -7.80
CA ARG A 50 -20.68 6.41 -8.00
C ARG A 50 -21.09 7.73 -8.66
N MET A 51 -21.47 8.74 -7.89
CA MET A 51 -21.44 10.12 -8.36
C MET A 51 -19.98 10.59 -8.28
N ARG A 52 -19.26 10.35 -9.38
CA ARG A 52 -17.98 11.00 -9.65
C ARG A 52 -18.26 12.47 -9.94
N ASN A 53 -17.93 13.32 -8.97
CA ASN A 53 -17.55 14.73 -9.06
C ASN A 53 -17.64 15.38 -10.46
N ARG A 54 -18.65 16.22 -10.68
CA ARG A 54 -18.60 17.34 -11.66
C ARG A 54 -19.25 18.66 -11.20
N GLY A 55 -19.76 18.73 -9.98
CA GLY A 55 -20.21 19.97 -9.34
C GLY A 55 -20.38 19.68 -7.86
N GLY A 56 -20.04 20.61 -6.97
CA GLY A 56 -20.22 20.42 -5.53
C GLY A 56 -21.65 20.00 -5.17
N PHE A 57 -21.83 19.41 -3.99
CA PHE A 57 -23.17 19.11 -3.48
C PHE A 57 -23.94 20.41 -3.33
N GLN A 58 -24.92 20.66 -4.21
CA GLN A 58 -25.77 21.83 -4.09
C GLN A 58 -26.63 21.66 -2.84
N LEU A 59 -26.65 22.68 -1.98
CA LEU A 59 -27.53 22.70 -0.82
C LEU A 59 -28.91 23.18 -1.26
N PRO A 60 -29.98 22.73 -0.58
CA PRO A 60 -31.29 23.33 -0.78
C PRO A 60 -31.31 24.79 -0.29
N PRO A 61 -32.28 25.60 -0.77
CA PRO A 61 -32.47 27.00 -0.34
C PRO A 61 -32.63 27.14 1.18
N ARG A 62 -33.31 26.17 1.81
CA ARG A 62 -33.46 26.10 3.26
C ARG A 62 -33.12 24.71 3.76
N VAL A 63 -32.36 24.64 4.86
CA VAL A 63 -32.09 23.40 5.58
C VAL A 63 -32.80 23.47 6.93
N PRO A 64 -33.71 22.54 7.26
CA PRO A 64 -34.32 22.50 8.59
C PRO A 64 -33.25 22.35 9.69
N GLU A 65 -33.26 23.26 10.67
CA GLU A 65 -32.39 23.19 11.84
C GLU A 65 -32.80 22.04 12.77
N ASP A 66 -34.11 21.86 12.96
CA ASP A 66 -34.68 20.77 13.74
C ASP A 66 -34.36 19.40 13.13
N ALA A 67 -33.77 18.51 13.94
CA ALA A 67 -33.38 17.18 13.50
C ALA A 67 -34.57 16.32 13.02
N VAL A 68 -35.75 16.50 13.62
CA VAL A 68 -36.98 15.79 13.23
C VAL A 68 -37.47 16.26 11.87
N LYS A 69 -37.58 17.58 11.66
CA LYS A 69 -37.97 18.17 10.36
C LYS A 69 -36.96 17.86 9.26
N ARG A 70 -35.66 17.82 9.60
CA ARG A 70 -34.60 17.41 8.66
C ARG A 70 -34.73 15.96 8.23
N ARG A 71 -34.94 15.03 9.17
CA ARG A 71 -35.18 13.61 8.84
C ARG A 71 -36.41 13.45 7.94
N ARG A 72 -37.47 14.22 8.23
CA ARG A 72 -38.68 14.24 7.41
C ARG A 72 -38.41 14.75 5.98
N ALA A 73 -37.66 15.83 5.83
CA ALA A 73 -37.25 16.35 4.53
C ALA A 73 -36.39 15.33 3.73
N ILE A 74 -35.45 14.65 4.39
CA ILE A 74 -34.61 13.59 3.80
C ILE A 74 -35.47 12.42 3.30
N GLU A 75 -36.47 12.01 4.08
CA GLU A 75 -37.40 10.94 3.71
C GLU A 75 -38.23 11.31 2.47
N LEU A 76 -38.80 12.52 2.45
CA LEU A 76 -39.61 13.01 1.33
C LEU A 76 -38.80 13.17 0.04
N LEU A 77 -37.57 13.71 0.13
CA LEU A 77 -36.65 13.76 -0.99
C LEU A 77 -36.24 12.36 -1.47
N GLY A 78 -36.06 11.41 -0.54
CA GLY A 78 -35.81 10.01 -0.88
C GLY A 78 -36.94 9.35 -1.67
N ASN A 79 -38.19 9.68 -1.35
CA ASN A 79 -39.36 9.20 -2.11
C ASN A 79 -39.37 9.77 -3.54
N LEU A 80 -39.00 11.04 -3.68
CA LEU A 80 -38.87 11.72 -4.98
C LEU A 80 -37.75 11.10 -5.83
N THR A 81 -36.64 10.69 -5.21
CA THR A 81 -35.55 9.98 -5.92
C THR A 81 -35.86 8.53 -6.26
N GLN A 82 -36.95 7.95 -5.79
CA GLN A 82 -37.34 6.55 -6.08
C GLN A 82 -38.48 6.43 -7.12
N ARG A 83 -38.83 7.52 -7.83
CA ARG A 83 -39.96 7.56 -8.80
C ARG A 83 -41.33 7.21 -8.18
N LYS A 84 -41.49 7.39 -6.87
CA LYS A 84 -42.81 7.20 -6.24
C LYS A 84 -43.68 8.41 -6.60
N LYS A 85 -44.85 8.19 -7.22
CA LYS A 85 -45.86 9.25 -7.42
C LYS A 85 -46.17 9.86 -6.04
N MET A 86 -45.78 11.10 -5.83
CA MET A 86 -46.02 11.82 -4.58
C MET A 86 -47.33 12.59 -4.69
N LYS A 87 -48.13 12.54 -3.62
CA LYS A 87 -49.35 13.36 -3.51
C LYS A 87 -48.95 14.84 -3.41
N GLU A 88 -49.76 15.74 -3.96
CA GLU A 88 -49.51 17.18 -3.94
C GLU A 88 -49.22 17.73 -2.54
N GLY A 89 -49.91 17.25 -1.50
CA GLY A 89 -49.63 17.63 -0.13
C GLY A 89 -48.19 17.33 0.34
N LYS A 90 -47.57 16.25 -0.16
CA LYS A 90 -46.16 15.91 0.15
C LYS A 90 -45.17 16.77 -0.64
N MET A 91 -45.56 17.27 -1.81
CA MET A 91 -44.73 18.20 -2.58
C MET A 91 -44.72 19.58 -1.90
N ARG A 92 -45.89 20.06 -1.45
CA ARG A 92 -45.99 21.27 -0.61
C ARG A 92 -45.24 21.14 0.72
N GLU A 93 -45.23 19.94 1.32
CA GLU A 93 -44.45 19.65 2.54
C GLU A 93 -42.93 19.76 2.28
N ILE A 94 -42.43 19.33 1.11
CA ILE A 94 -41.03 19.54 0.74
C ILE A 94 -40.73 21.03 0.59
N GLU A 95 -41.57 21.78 -0.13
CA GLU A 95 -41.39 23.23 -0.31
C GLU A 95 -41.38 23.97 1.03
N ALA A 96 -42.29 23.61 1.95
CA ALA A 96 -42.32 24.22 3.29
C ALA A 96 -41.05 23.93 4.11
N LEU A 97 -40.47 22.73 3.97
CA LEU A 97 -39.29 22.31 4.73
C LEU A 97 -37.97 22.80 4.11
N VAL A 98 -37.89 22.82 2.80
CA VAL A 98 -36.65 22.96 2.02
C VAL A 98 -36.60 24.27 1.23
N GLY A 99 -37.70 25.01 1.21
CA GLY A 99 -37.87 26.31 0.54
C GLY A 99 -38.38 26.19 -0.89
N GLU A 100 -37.98 25.14 -1.61
CA GLU A 100 -38.35 24.91 -3.00
C GLU A 100 -38.49 23.41 -3.29
N LEU A 101 -39.23 23.08 -4.35
CA LEU A 101 -39.30 21.72 -4.89
C LEU A 101 -38.11 21.48 -5.83
N PRO A 102 -37.37 20.36 -5.68
CA PRO A 102 -36.24 20.08 -6.56
C PRO A 102 -36.72 19.86 -8.00
N LYS A 103 -36.19 20.67 -8.93
CA LYS A 103 -36.53 20.63 -10.36
C LYS A 103 -36.13 19.32 -11.05
N SER A 104 -35.19 18.56 -10.47
CA SER A 104 -34.75 17.28 -11.03
C SER A 104 -34.47 16.24 -9.94
N ARG A 105 -34.49 14.96 -10.33
CA ARG A 105 -34.15 13.83 -9.47
C ARG A 105 -32.71 13.92 -8.95
N GLU A 106 -31.81 14.40 -9.79
CA GLU A 106 -30.40 14.57 -9.42
C GLU A 106 -30.24 15.64 -8.35
N LEU A 107 -30.96 16.76 -8.49
CA LEU A 107 -31.00 17.84 -7.51
C LEU A 107 -31.59 17.36 -6.17
N ALA A 108 -32.69 16.60 -6.22
CA ALA A 108 -33.30 15.99 -5.03
C ALA A 108 -32.33 15.03 -4.31
N GLN A 109 -31.55 14.25 -5.07
CA GLN A 109 -30.54 13.35 -4.54
C GLN A 109 -29.35 14.12 -3.95
N GLN A 110 -28.90 15.19 -4.61
CA GLN A 110 -27.86 16.08 -4.09
C GLN A 110 -28.30 16.74 -2.78
N TRP A 111 -29.53 17.26 -2.71
CA TRP A 111 -30.08 17.88 -1.51
C TRP A 111 -30.25 16.89 -0.37
N LYS A 112 -30.73 15.67 -0.67
CA LYS A 112 -30.82 14.58 0.31
C LYS A 112 -29.45 14.26 0.89
N VAL A 113 -28.47 14.00 0.03
CA VAL A 113 -27.09 13.65 0.43
C VAL A 113 -26.44 14.81 1.17
N ALA A 114 -26.67 16.04 0.72
CA ALA A 114 -26.19 17.24 1.40
C ALA A 114 -26.80 17.36 2.79
N MET A 115 -28.10 17.12 2.99
CA MET A 115 -28.73 17.16 4.32
C MET A 115 -28.36 15.97 5.21
N GLU A 116 -28.12 14.78 4.66
CA GLU A 116 -27.56 13.63 5.39
C GLU A 116 -26.12 13.90 5.85
N HIS A 117 -25.35 14.65 5.05
CA HIS A 117 -23.97 15.03 5.35
C HIS A 117 -23.82 16.40 5.98
N THR A 118 -24.86 17.23 6.03
CA THR A 118 -24.85 18.43 6.86
C THR A 118 -24.60 17.92 8.25
N PRO A 119 -23.44 18.23 8.83
CA PRO A 119 -23.14 17.73 10.15
C PRO A 119 -24.27 18.25 11.02
N ASN A 120 -24.86 17.35 11.80
CA ASN A 120 -25.42 17.74 13.09
C ASN A 120 -24.55 18.87 13.65
N ALA A 121 -25.18 19.86 14.28
CA ALA A 121 -24.61 20.80 15.21
C ALA A 121 -23.90 20.07 16.40
N ARG A 122 -22.90 19.23 16.07
CA ARG A 122 -21.98 18.46 16.91
C ARG A 122 -20.53 18.67 16.45
N ARG A 123 -20.28 19.59 15.53
CA ARG A 123 -18.94 20.10 15.19
C ARG A 123 -18.84 21.63 15.21
N LYS A 124 -19.83 22.29 15.81
CA LYS A 124 -19.69 23.68 16.26
C LYS A 124 -19.63 23.59 17.79
N HIS A 125 -18.63 24.21 18.41
CA HIS A 125 -18.34 24.21 19.87
C HIS A 125 -17.60 22.99 20.43
N LEU A 126 -16.28 22.94 20.18
CA LEU A 126 -15.21 22.47 21.10
C LEU A 126 -13.80 22.59 20.48
N THR A 127 -13.62 23.41 19.45
CA THR A 127 -12.32 23.94 19.01
C THR A 127 -12.26 25.43 19.28
N GLY A 128 -12.60 25.85 20.51
CA GLY A 128 -12.14 27.15 20.98
C GLY A 128 -10.60 27.16 20.98
N PRO A 129 -9.95 28.34 20.86
CA PRO A 129 -8.50 28.48 21.00
C PRO A 129 -7.99 27.73 22.24
N THR A 130 -8.77 27.76 23.33
CA THR A 130 -8.51 27.09 24.61
C THR A 130 -8.51 25.56 24.52
N ALA A 131 -9.45 24.95 23.80
CA ALA A 131 -9.51 23.50 23.64
C ALA A 131 -8.39 22.97 22.74
N LEU A 132 -8.00 23.76 21.73
CA LEU A 132 -6.83 23.48 20.90
C LEU A 132 -5.54 23.61 21.73
N ARG A 133 -5.41 24.67 22.55
CA ARG A 133 -4.29 24.87 23.48
C ARG A 133 -4.18 23.71 24.48
N HIS A 134 -5.27 23.31 25.11
CA HIS A 134 -5.28 22.18 26.04
C HIS A 134 -4.89 20.86 25.34
N ARG A 135 -5.37 20.64 24.11
CA ARG A 135 -4.96 19.46 23.33
C ARG A 135 -3.46 19.49 22.99
N THR A 136 -2.93 20.64 22.56
CA THR A 136 -1.49 20.77 22.26
C THR A 136 -0.64 20.63 23.51
N GLU A 137 -1.14 21.09 24.65
CA GLU A 137 -0.47 21.00 25.93
C GLU A 137 -0.36 19.54 26.41
N VAL A 138 -1.47 18.81 26.41
CA VAL A 138 -1.47 17.38 26.74
C VAL A 138 -0.58 16.58 25.78
N LEU A 139 -0.52 16.95 24.50
CA LEU A 139 0.38 16.32 23.53
C LEU A 139 1.86 16.59 23.81
N ARG A 140 2.21 17.72 24.45
CA ARG A 140 3.59 18.04 24.83
C ARG A 140 4.04 17.27 26.08
N ARG A 141 3.12 17.03 27.02
CA ARG A 141 3.40 16.27 28.25
C ARG A 141 3.59 14.78 27.97
N ILE A 142 2.80 14.23 27.06
CA ILE A 142 2.77 12.79 26.76
C ILE A 142 3.92 12.39 25.83
N ARG A 143 4.77 11.51 26.34
CA ARG A 143 5.77 10.79 25.55
C ARG A 143 5.20 9.46 25.09
N LEU A 144 5.37 9.13 23.81
CA LEU A 144 4.87 7.88 23.26
C LEU A 144 5.93 6.76 23.41
N PRO A 145 5.66 5.68 24.18
CA PRO A 145 6.62 4.59 24.37
C PRO A 145 7.11 3.96 23.05
N GLU A 146 8.38 3.58 22.98
CA GLU A 146 8.98 2.96 21.77
C GLU A 146 8.47 1.57 21.44
N ARG A 147 7.88 0.85 22.39
CA ARG A 147 7.35 -0.51 22.19
C ARG A 147 5.82 -0.49 22.09
N THR A 148 5.24 -1.17 21.10
CA THR A 148 3.78 -1.20 20.92
C THR A 148 3.06 -1.80 22.11
N ALA A 149 3.63 -2.85 22.70
CA ALA A 149 3.11 -3.47 23.93
C ALA A 149 3.04 -2.47 25.10
N SER A 150 4.03 -1.58 25.22
CA SER A 150 4.03 -0.53 26.25
C SER A 150 2.95 0.52 26.00
N VAL A 151 2.67 0.86 24.74
CA VAL A 151 1.57 1.76 24.37
C VAL A 151 0.22 1.11 24.68
N ASP A 152 0.02 -0.16 24.32
CA ASP A 152 -1.24 -0.85 24.58
C ASP A 152 -1.47 -1.01 26.10
N ARG A 153 -0.42 -1.28 26.89
CA ARG A 153 -0.50 -1.29 28.36
C ARG A 153 -0.85 0.09 28.94
N SER A 154 -0.32 1.17 28.36
CA SER A 154 -0.68 2.54 28.74
C SER A 154 -2.18 2.81 28.54
N PHE A 155 -2.78 2.30 27.45
CA PHE A 155 -4.23 2.39 27.26
C PHE A 155 -5.03 1.61 28.30
N VAL A 156 -4.53 0.44 28.73
CA VAL A 156 -5.16 -0.36 29.79
C VAL A 156 -5.14 0.40 31.11
N LEU A 157 -3.98 0.94 31.51
CA LEU A 157 -3.81 1.70 32.75
C LEU A 157 -4.70 2.95 32.78
N LEU A 158 -4.73 3.72 31.68
CA LEU A 158 -5.64 4.87 31.55
C LEU A 158 -7.12 4.44 31.63
N GLY A 159 -7.49 3.29 31.05
CA GLY A 159 -8.85 2.76 31.14
C GLY A 159 -9.23 2.26 32.54
N CYS A 160 -8.25 1.83 33.35
CA CYS A 160 -8.44 1.50 34.75
C CYS A 160 -8.63 2.77 35.60
N LEU A 161 -7.83 3.82 35.35
CA LEU A 161 -8.00 5.13 36.00
C LEU A 161 -9.34 5.77 35.66
N GLU A 162 -9.74 5.78 34.39
CA GLU A 162 -11.01 6.33 33.93
C GLU A 162 -12.21 5.72 34.70
N ARG A 163 -12.19 4.40 34.92
CA ARG A 163 -13.21 3.72 35.73
C ARG A 163 -13.16 4.15 37.19
N ARG A 164 -11.97 4.25 37.80
CA ARG A 164 -11.84 4.67 39.20
C ARG A 164 -12.34 6.09 39.42
N TYR A 165 -11.96 7.03 38.55
CA TYR A 165 -12.46 8.41 38.61
C TYR A 165 -13.98 8.49 38.45
N ARG A 166 -14.55 7.71 37.52
CA ARG A 166 -16.01 7.66 37.34
C ARG A 166 -16.77 7.17 38.57
N TYR A 167 -16.18 6.26 39.34
CA TYR A 167 -16.76 5.73 40.57
C TYR A 167 -16.25 6.45 41.84
N SER A 168 -15.61 7.62 41.69
CA SER A 168 -15.02 8.39 42.80
C SER A 168 -14.10 7.58 43.72
N GLN A 169 -13.46 6.55 43.16
CA GLN A 169 -12.51 5.71 43.89
C GLN A 169 -11.11 6.33 43.81
N PRO A 170 -10.31 6.24 44.89
CA PRO A 170 -8.94 6.73 44.85
C PRO A 170 -8.12 6.00 43.77
N PRO A 171 -7.32 6.74 42.98
CA PRO A 171 -6.41 6.14 42.02
C PRO A 171 -5.35 5.31 42.76
N SER A 172 -4.96 4.19 42.18
CA SER A 172 -3.90 3.36 42.76
C SER A 172 -2.54 4.02 42.51
N ILE A 173 -1.77 4.28 43.56
CA ILE A 173 -0.44 4.90 43.48
C ILE A 173 0.46 4.14 42.48
N ARG A 174 0.48 2.81 42.53
CA ARG A 174 1.24 1.96 41.60
C ARG A 174 0.86 2.19 40.13
N VAL A 175 -0.41 2.48 39.86
CA VAL A 175 -0.90 2.75 38.49
C VAL A 175 -0.42 4.12 38.02
N LEU A 176 -0.42 5.12 38.91
CA LEU A 176 0.07 6.47 38.61
C LEU A 176 1.58 6.44 38.32
N GLU A 177 2.37 5.78 39.18
CA GLU A 177 3.82 5.59 38.97
C GLU A 177 4.12 4.85 37.66
N GLU A 178 3.36 3.80 37.33
CA GLU A 178 3.56 3.07 36.07
C GLU A 178 3.21 3.92 34.85
N LEU A 179 2.22 4.81 34.95
CA LEU A 179 1.86 5.75 33.88
C LEU A 179 2.91 6.84 33.72
N GLU A 180 3.37 7.45 34.81
CA GLU A 180 4.43 8.44 34.80
C GLU A 180 5.69 7.88 34.15
N LYS A 181 6.11 6.67 34.54
CA LYS A 181 7.28 6.01 33.95
C LYS A 181 7.13 5.72 32.46
N ARG A 182 5.91 5.44 31.97
CA ARG A 182 5.68 5.05 30.57
C ARG A 182 5.43 6.24 29.65
N ILE A 183 4.64 7.19 30.11
CA ILE A 183 4.09 8.29 29.32
C ILE A 183 4.72 9.63 29.72
N GLY A 184 5.41 9.69 30.86
CA GLY A 184 6.06 10.88 31.40
C GLY A 184 5.18 11.71 32.34
N ASP A 185 3.88 11.41 32.40
CA ASP A 185 2.89 12.17 33.16
C ASP A 185 1.63 11.30 33.41
N TYR A 186 0.77 11.71 34.33
CA TYR A 186 -0.49 11.04 34.66
C TYR A 186 -1.65 12.04 34.79
N PRO A 187 -2.88 11.64 34.40
CA PRO A 187 -4.05 12.51 34.53
C PRO A 187 -4.50 12.62 36.00
N VAL A 188 -5.03 13.77 36.39
CA VAL A 188 -5.59 14.04 37.72
C VAL A 188 -7.07 13.67 37.78
N ASP A 189 -7.82 13.88 36.70
CA ASP A 189 -9.28 13.74 36.64
C ASP A 189 -9.79 12.80 35.52
N GLU A 190 -11.09 12.45 35.54
CA GLU A 190 -11.74 11.68 34.44
C GLU A 190 -11.59 12.38 33.09
N ASN A 191 -11.85 13.70 33.06
CA ASN A 191 -11.75 14.49 31.84
C ASN A 191 -10.33 14.50 31.28
N GLU A 192 -9.33 14.68 32.15
CA GLU A 192 -7.93 14.67 31.76
C GLU A 192 -7.51 13.27 31.28
N THR A 193 -7.99 12.21 31.93
CA THR A 193 -7.76 10.83 31.50
C THR A 193 -8.27 10.59 30.07
N HIS A 194 -9.45 11.10 29.73
CA HIS A 194 -9.98 11.05 28.37
C HIS A 194 -9.13 11.86 27.37
N HIS A 195 -8.64 13.03 27.78
CA HIS A 195 -7.72 13.83 26.95
C HIS A 195 -6.39 13.12 26.71
N PHE A 196 -5.80 12.51 27.74
CA PHE A 196 -4.59 11.68 27.63
C PHE A 196 -4.80 10.51 26.69
N ARG A 197 -5.92 9.80 26.82
CA ARG A 197 -6.27 8.67 25.94
C ARG A 197 -6.43 9.10 24.49
N LYS A 198 -7.07 10.25 24.23
CA LYS A 198 -7.17 10.84 22.89
C LYS A 198 -5.81 11.26 22.34
N ALA A 199 -4.98 11.93 23.14
CA ALA A 199 -3.65 12.38 22.76
C ALA A 199 -2.73 11.19 22.42
N LEU A 200 -2.73 10.14 23.26
CA LEU A 200 -1.99 8.90 23.01
C LEU A 200 -2.45 8.22 21.71
N LYS A 201 -3.76 8.24 21.41
CA LYS A 201 -4.31 7.74 20.15
C LYS A 201 -3.83 8.56 18.95
N VAL A 202 -3.77 9.89 19.08
CA VAL A 202 -3.24 10.78 18.05
C VAL A 202 -1.77 10.47 17.80
N LEU A 203 -0.93 10.44 18.84
CA LEU A 203 0.50 10.12 18.71
C LEU A 203 0.73 8.72 18.11
N ARG A 204 -0.06 7.72 18.51
CA ARG A 204 -0.01 6.36 17.92
C ARG A 204 -0.32 6.39 16.43
N ASN A 205 -1.34 7.16 16.03
CA ASN A 205 -1.74 7.29 14.63
C ASN A 205 -0.72 8.08 13.81
N GLU A 206 -0.15 9.15 14.37
CA GLU A 206 0.92 9.91 13.76
C GLU A 206 2.14 9.03 13.53
N ARG A 207 2.58 8.27 14.54
CA ARG A 207 3.66 7.30 14.38
C ARG A 207 3.33 6.28 13.31
N ARG A 208 2.13 5.68 13.33
CA ARG A 208 1.69 4.73 12.30
C ARG A 208 1.73 5.37 10.91
N SER A 209 1.30 6.62 10.78
CA SER A 209 1.28 7.33 9.49
C SER A 209 2.68 7.62 8.95
N LYS A 210 3.62 7.99 9.83
CA LYS A 210 5.04 8.15 9.50
C LYS A 210 5.65 6.80 9.09
N GLU A 211 5.31 5.73 9.80
CA GLU A 211 5.76 4.37 9.50
C GLU A 211 5.07 3.72 8.29
N LEU A 212 3.98 4.27 7.74
CA LEU A 212 3.27 3.65 6.62
C LEU A 212 4.07 3.69 5.32
N ARG A 213 4.96 4.68 5.17
CA ARG A 213 5.85 4.83 4.02
C ARG A 213 7.31 4.56 4.43
N PRO A 214 8.07 3.86 3.59
CA PRO A 214 9.51 3.73 3.79
C PRO A 214 10.17 5.11 3.63
N PRO A 215 11.23 5.41 4.40
CA PRO A 215 11.94 6.70 4.31
C PRO A 215 12.49 6.96 2.91
N ARG A 216 13.11 5.93 2.30
CA ARG A 216 13.66 5.98 0.95
C ARG A 216 13.06 4.88 0.08
N ILE A 217 12.81 5.22 -1.18
CA ILE A 217 12.46 4.27 -2.24
C ILE A 217 13.59 4.34 -3.28
N PRO A 218 14.34 3.26 -3.55
CA PRO A 218 15.42 3.26 -4.53
C PRO A 218 14.83 3.27 -5.95
N VAL A 219 14.41 4.42 -6.47
CA VAL A 219 13.76 4.50 -7.80
C VAL A 219 14.78 4.24 -8.93
N GLY A 220 16.05 4.57 -8.71
CA GLY A 220 17.14 4.53 -9.69
C GLY A 220 17.53 3.11 -10.15
N ASP A 221 17.62 2.15 -9.24
CA ASP A 221 18.04 0.78 -9.56
C ASP A 221 16.92 -0.26 -9.36
N MET A 222 16.70 -1.11 -10.37
CA MET A 222 15.74 -2.21 -10.29
C MET A 222 16.22 -3.31 -9.34
N ASN A 223 17.53 -3.55 -9.26
CA ASN A 223 18.09 -4.60 -8.42
C ASN A 223 17.92 -4.24 -6.95
N GLU A 224 18.19 -2.99 -6.56
CA GLU A 224 17.88 -2.46 -5.23
C GLU A 224 16.39 -2.59 -4.86
N LEU A 225 15.46 -2.27 -5.78
CA LEU A 225 14.02 -2.45 -5.52
C LEU A 225 13.63 -3.91 -5.29
N LEU A 226 14.17 -4.82 -6.09
CA LEU A 226 13.92 -6.26 -5.97
C LEU A 226 14.50 -6.80 -4.66
N TYR A 227 15.73 -6.41 -4.33
CA TYR A 227 16.38 -6.74 -3.08
C TYR A 227 15.58 -6.24 -1.88
N ALA A 228 15.23 -4.95 -1.85
CA ALA A 228 14.42 -4.35 -0.80
C ALA A 228 13.08 -5.09 -0.62
N ARG A 229 12.38 -5.40 -1.73
CA ARG A 229 11.14 -6.18 -1.70
C ARG A 229 11.34 -7.57 -1.09
N MET A 230 12.41 -8.28 -1.46
CA MET A 230 12.73 -9.61 -0.93
C MET A 230 13.07 -9.55 0.55
N ALA A 231 13.99 -8.66 0.94
CA ALA A 231 14.44 -8.48 2.32
C ALA A 231 13.28 -8.10 3.26
N LEU A 232 12.38 -7.20 2.84
CA LEU A 232 11.16 -6.88 3.58
C LEU A 232 10.20 -8.09 3.69
N GLY A 233 10.16 -8.94 2.66
CA GLY A 233 9.43 -10.20 2.69
C GLY A 233 9.97 -11.17 3.75
N TYR A 234 11.29 -11.35 3.80
CA TYR A 234 11.94 -12.16 4.83
C TYR A 234 11.71 -11.59 6.24
N TYR A 235 11.83 -10.28 6.39
CA TYR A 235 11.60 -9.59 7.65
C TYR A 235 10.17 -9.80 8.17
N ALA A 236 9.19 -9.76 7.26
CA ALA A 236 7.80 -10.04 7.61
C ALA A 236 7.56 -11.50 8.00
N MET A 237 8.32 -12.47 7.49
CA MET A 237 8.10 -13.90 7.75
C MET A 237 8.78 -14.40 9.02
N ARG A 238 10.03 -14.01 9.29
CA ARG A 238 10.82 -14.62 10.38
C ARG A 238 10.72 -13.92 11.74
N ARG A 239 9.89 -12.88 11.86
CA ARG A 239 9.99 -11.84 12.90
C ARG A 239 11.41 -11.23 12.88
N SER A 240 11.56 -9.99 13.33
CA SER A 240 12.82 -9.21 13.22
C SER A 240 14.09 -9.93 13.73
N LYS A 241 13.95 -10.95 14.59
CA LYS A 241 15.04 -11.70 15.22
C LYS A 241 15.80 -12.67 14.31
N GLY A 242 15.24 -13.06 13.16
CA GLY A 242 15.80 -14.13 12.31
C GLY A 242 16.47 -13.67 11.01
N VAL A 243 16.62 -12.36 10.79
CA VAL A 243 17.30 -11.83 9.60
C VAL A 243 18.79 -11.82 9.90
N ARG A 244 19.59 -12.57 9.12
CA ARG A 244 21.07 -12.52 9.20
C ARG A 244 21.51 -11.06 9.21
N ALA A 245 22.37 -10.67 10.15
CA ALA A 245 22.78 -9.28 10.40
C ALA A 245 23.12 -8.54 9.09
N GLY A 246 23.90 -9.16 8.19
CA GLY A 246 24.26 -8.56 6.90
C GLY A 246 23.08 -8.24 5.95
N ARG A 247 21.97 -8.99 5.99
CA ARG A 247 20.76 -8.64 5.21
C ARG A 247 19.98 -7.49 5.85
N ALA A 248 20.06 -7.35 7.17
CA ALA A 248 19.41 -6.25 7.87
C ALA A 248 20.16 -4.93 7.65
N THR A 249 21.50 -4.96 7.68
CA THR A 249 22.36 -3.80 7.36
C THR A 249 22.16 -3.34 5.92
N ARG A 250 22.24 -4.26 4.95
CA ARG A 250 22.03 -3.89 3.54
C ARG A 250 20.61 -3.39 3.25
N LEU A 251 19.61 -3.82 4.02
CA LEU A 251 18.26 -3.26 3.94
C LEU A 251 18.21 -1.81 4.44
N GLU A 252 18.95 -1.49 5.49
CA GLU A 252 19.11 -0.12 5.98
C GLU A 252 19.85 0.76 4.97
N ASP A 253 20.88 0.26 4.31
CA ASP A 253 21.59 1.03 3.29
C ASP A 253 20.65 1.44 2.13
N VAL A 254 19.75 0.53 1.75
CA VAL A 254 18.82 0.75 0.62
C VAL A 254 17.60 1.59 1.00
N ILE A 255 16.99 1.35 2.17
CA ILE A 255 15.71 1.97 2.57
C ILE A 255 15.90 3.10 3.61
N GLY A 256 17.04 3.12 4.29
CA GLY A 256 17.43 4.06 5.35
C GLY A 256 17.15 3.54 6.76
N VAL A 257 16.14 2.70 6.97
CA VAL A 257 15.70 2.29 8.31
C VAL A 257 15.12 0.87 8.30
N ARG A 258 15.34 0.10 9.39
CA ARG A 258 14.68 -1.18 9.62
C ARG A 258 13.18 -1.03 9.95
N PRO A 259 12.30 -1.83 9.34
CA PRO A 259 10.89 -1.82 9.72
C PRO A 259 10.74 -2.32 11.17
N ARG A 260 10.01 -1.59 12.00
CA ARG A 260 9.85 -1.92 13.42
C ARG A 260 9.10 -3.22 13.68
N ASN A 261 8.11 -3.54 12.84
CA ASN A 261 7.30 -4.73 12.98
C ASN A 261 6.93 -5.33 11.62
N GLN A 262 6.34 -6.52 11.65
CA GLN A 262 5.90 -7.28 10.48
C GLN A 262 4.90 -6.49 9.61
N ASN A 263 3.96 -5.76 10.22
CA ASN A 263 2.93 -5.03 9.48
C ASN A 263 3.52 -3.85 8.69
N VAL A 264 4.49 -3.13 9.28
CA VAL A 264 5.25 -2.09 8.61
C VAL A 264 6.03 -2.68 7.44
N ALA A 265 6.75 -3.79 7.65
CA ALA A 265 7.48 -4.47 6.59
C ALA A 265 6.58 -4.91 5.42
N LEU A 266 5.39 -5.46 5.71
CA LEU A 266 4.40 -5.83 4.69
C LEU A 266 3.85 -4.60 3.94
N SER A 267 3.59 -3.50 4.65
CA SER A 267 3.16 -2.24 4.02
C SER A 267 4.23 -1.73 3.04
N TRP A 268 5.48 -1.66 3.50
CA TRP A 268 6.60 -1.21 2.68
C TRP A 268 6.83 -2.15 1.49
N LYS A 269 6.72 -3.47 1.67
CA LYS A 269 6.82 -4.45 0.59
C LYS A 269 5.79 -4.21 -0.51
N LYS A 270 4.55 -3.82 -0.16
CA LYS A 270 3.50 -3.46 -1.13
C LYS A 270 3.89 -2.21 -1.91
N ILE A 271 4.45 -1.20 -1.25
CA ILE A 271 4.95 0.03 -1.88
C ILE A 271 6.09 -0.29 -2.85
N MET A 272 7.08 -1.10 -2.44
CA MET A 272 8.18 -1.53 -3.31
C MET A 272 7.67 -2.32 -4.52
N SER A 273 6.69 -3.20 -4.33
CA SER A 273 6.04 -3.94 -5.42
C SER A 273 5.30 -3.00 -6.40
N ALA A 274 4.72 -1.91 -5.91
CA ALA A 274 4.11 -0.88 -6.76
C ALA A 274 5.16 -0.09 -7.55
N ALA A 275 6.28 0.28 -6.91
CA ALA A 275 7.40 0.95 -7.57
C ALA A 275 8.01 0.10 -8.69
N ILE A 276 8.26 -1.19 -8.44
CA ILE A 276 8.72 -2.15 -9.46
C ILE A 276 7.76 -2.20 -10.66
N ARG A 277 6.45 -2.29 -10.41
CA ARG A 277 5.44 -2.30 -11.48
C ARG A 277 5.42 -0.99 -12.26
N LYS A 278 5.58 0.15 -11.58
CA LYS A 278 5.65 1.47 -12.22
C LYS A 278 6.87 1.57 -13.14
N LYS A 279 8.05 1.15 -12.67
CA LYS A 279 9.29 1.18 -13.46
C LYS A 279 9.25 0.27 -14.67
N LYS A 280 8.77 -0.97 -14.52
CA LYS A 280 8.52 -1.88 -15.66
C LYS A 280 7.55 -1.29 -16.70
N ARG A 281 6.53 -0.53 -16.26
CA ARG A 281 5.63 0.18 -17.19
C ARG A 281 6.37 1.30 -17.92
N GLN A 282 7.18 2.09 -17.22
CA GLN A 282 8.00 3.15 -17.81
C GLN A 282 9.00 2.60 -18.84
N GLU A 283 9.68 1.49 -18.54
CA GLU A 283 10.60 0.81 -19.47
C GLU A 283 9.86 0.34 -20.74
N ARG A 284 8.65 -0.23 -20.60
CA ARG A 284 7.84 -0.64 -21.75
C ARG A 284 7.39 0.54 -22.59
N THR A 285 6.98 1.65 -21.96
CA THR A 285 6.60 2.86 -22.70
C THR A 285 7.80 3.49 -23.41
N ALA A 286 8.97 3.53 -22.76
CA ALA A 286 10.21 4.02 -23.36
C ALA A 286 10.62 3.17 -24.56
N LYS A 287 10.59 1.84 -24.45
CA LYS A 287 10.85 0.92 -25.56
C LYS A 287 9.90 1.15 -26.74
N ARG A 288 8.61 1.32 -26.48
CA ARG A 288 7.62 1.62 -27.52
C ARG A 288 7.89 2.96 -28.20
N LEU A 289 8.26 4.00 -27.46
CA LEU A 289 8.61 5.30 -28.02
C LEU A 289 9.85 5.21 -28.90
N ALA A 290 10.92 4.55 -28.42
CA ALA A 290 12.14 4.32 -29.19
C ALA A 290 11.88 3.51 -30.47
N GLU A 291 10.99 2.51 -30.42
CA GLU A 291 10.60 1.74 -31.61
C GLU A 291 9.82 2.60 -32.63
N ILE A 292 8.90 3.44 -32.15
CA ILE A 292 8.16 4.39 -33.00
C ILE A 292 9.14 5.37 -33.66
N GLU A 293 10.10 5.89 -32.91
CA GLU A 293 11.13 6.81 -33.41
C GLU A 293 12.04 6.13 -34.45
N ARG A 294 12.50 4.90 -34.18
CA ARG A 294 13.26 4.10 -35.15
C ARG A 294 12.47 3.89 -36.45
N LYS A 295 11.17 3.58 -36.35
CA LYS A 295 10.28 3.43 -37.52
C LYS A 295 10.10 4.75 -38.27
N ARG A 296 10.01 5.88 -37.57
CA ARG A 296 9.95 7.23 -38.18
C ARG A 296 11.22 7.57 -38.93
N LEU A 297 12.40 7.35 -38.33
CA LEU A 297 13.69 7.58 -38.97
C LEU A 297 13.88 6.68 -40.19
N LYS A 298 13.55 5.38 -40.10
CA LYS A 298 13.60 4.47 -41.25
C LYS A 298 12.73 4.94 -42.42
N ARG A 299 11.52 5.46 -42.13
CA ARG A 299 10.63 6.03 -43.15
C ARG A 299 11.18 7.31 -43.76
N ARG A 300 11.83 8.18 -42.98
CA ARG A 300 12.50 9.39 -43.50
C ARG A 300 13.66 9.03 -44.42
N TRP A 301 14.57 8.17 -43.95
CA TRP A 301 15.70 7.67 -44.73
C TRP A 301 15.26 7.04 -46.05
N SER A 302 14.23 6.17 -46.04
CA SER A 302 13.71 5.55 -47.25
C SER A 302 13.12 6.56 -48.25
N ARG A 303 12.50 7.65 -47.77
CA ARG A 303 12.02 8.73 -48.62
C ARG A 303 13.18 9.51 -49.24
N GLU A 304 14.22 9.78 -48.46
CA GLU A 304 15.43 10.46 -48.94
C GLU A 304 16.17 9.62 -49.99
N GLN A 305 16.33 8.31 -49.77
CA GLN A 305 16.91 7.43 -50.78
C GLN A 305 16.10 7.40 -52.07
N ARG A 306 14.77 7.29 -52.01
CA ARG A 306 13.94 7.35 -53.22
C ARG A 306 14.05 8.68 -53.95
N LYS A 307 14.23 9.79 -53.22
CA LYS A 307 14.50 11.11 -53.83
C LYS A 307 15.86 11.14 -54.52
N LEU A 308 16.90 10.60 -53.90
CA LEU A 308 18.22 10.50 -54.52
C LEU A 308 18.20 9.61 -55.76
N GLU A 309 17.58 8.43 -55.68
CA GLU A 309 17.43 7.51 -56.81
C GLU A 309 16.64 8.14 -57.97
N SER A 310 15.56 8.86 -57.67
CA SER A 310 14.79 9.58 -58.71
C SER A 310 15.59 10.72 -59.33
N HIS A 311 16.36 11.48 -58.55
CA HIS A 311 17.29 12.49 -59.08
C HIS A 311 18.38 11.87 -59.96
N MET A 312 19.00 10.77 -59.55
CA MET A 312 20.01 10.06 -60.35
C MET A 312 19.42 9.54 -61.67
N ARG A 313 18.22 8.95 -61.63
CA ARG A 313 17.53 8.48 -62.85
C ARG A 313 17.20 9.62 -63.80
N ALA A 314 16.81 10.78 -63.28
CA ALA A 314 16.49 11.96 -64.10
C ALA A 314 17.74 12.59 -64.77
N GLN A 315 18.94 12.39 -64.20
CA GLN A 315 20.19 12.90 -64.76
C GLN A 315 20.84 11.98 -65.79
N LEU A 316 20.39 10.72 -65.90
CA LEU A 316 20.87 9.84 -66.96
C LEU A 316 20.30 10.35 -68.30
N PRO A 317 21.15 10.71 -69.26
CA PRO A 317 20.68 11.12 -70.58
C PRO A 317 19.88 9.94 -71.16
N VAL A 318 18.65 10.21 -71.58
CA VAL A 318 17.84 9.28 -72.35
C VAL A 318 18.61 9.03 -73.65
N ARG A 319 19.42 7.97 -73.67
CA ARG A 319 19.91 7.40 -74.92
C ARG A 319 18.67 6.88 -75.61
N GLU A 320 18.13 7.67 -76.53
CA GLU A 320 17.15 7.23 -77.51
C GLU A 320 17.76 6.06 -78.27
N VAL A 321 17.46 4.84 -77.83
CA VAL A 321 17.66 3.65 -78.64
C VAL A 321 16.60 3.71 -79.73
N ARG A 322 16.93 4.43 -80.79
CA ARG A 322 16.18 4.47 -82.05
C ARG A 322 16.37 3.10 -82.71
N ASN A 323 15.57 2.12 -82.29
CA ASN A 323 15.46 0.83 -82.96
C ASN A 323 14.71 1.06 -84.28
N ASN A 324 15.45 1.19 -85.38
CA ASN A 324 14.91 0.90 -86.70
C ASN A 324 14.64 -0.60 -86.77
N GLY A 325 13.39 -0.93 -87.09
CA GLY A 325 12.82 -2.25 -86.86
C GLY A 325 13.29 -3.33 -87.83
N THR A 326 13.04 -4.57 -87.42
CA THR A 326 12.57 -5.65 -88.30
C THR A 326 11.87 -6.70 -87.46
N SER A 327 10.82 -7.24 -88.08
CA SER A 327 9.76 -8.07 -87.54
C SER A 327 10.17 -9.53 -87.32
N SER A 328 9.35 -10.22 -86.52
CA SER A 328 9.14 -11.68 -86.42
C SER A 328 10.27 -12.52 -85.84
N VAL A 329 9.96 -13.25 -84.75
CA VAL A 329 9.65 -14.69 -84.79
C VAL A 329 9.04 -15.06 -83.44
N VAL A 330 7.89 -15.71 -83.52
CA VAL A 330 7.24 -16.46 -82.44
C VAL A 330 8.06 -17.71 -82.23
N GLU A 331 8.65 -17.91 -81.05
CA GLU A 331 9.01 -19.26 -80.62
C GLU A 331 8.89 -19.40 -79.09
N SER A 332 7.89 -20.17 -78.73
CA SER A 332 7.63 -20.81 -77.46
C SER A 332 8.84 -21.61 -76.96
N PHE A 333 9.32 -21.32 -75.75
CA PHE A 333 9.97 -22.32 -74.92
C PHE A 333 9.38 -22.31 -73.51
N ALA A 334 8.84 -23.47 -73.18
CA ALA A 334 8.28 -23.84 -71.91
C ALA A 334 9.37 -24.08 -70.86
N GLY A 335 8.97 -23.94 -69.59
CA GLY A 335 9.47 -24.79 -68.51
C GLY A 335 10.79 -24.40 -67.87
N VAL A 336 10.74 -23.56 -66.83
CA VAL A 336 11.58 -23.77 -65.65
C VAL A 336 10.70 -23.55 -64.42
N GLU A 337 10.31 -24.67 -63.81
CA GLU A 337 9.66 -24.74 -62.52
C GLU A 337 10.59 -24.15 -61.44
N PHE A 338 10.10 -23.17 -60.68
CA PHE A 338 10.78 -22.70 -59.48
C PHE A 338 10.04 -23.27 -58.27
N GLU A 339 10.61 -24.34 -57.72
CA GLU A 339 10.12 -25.02 -56.52
C GLU A 339 10.04 -24.05 -55.34
N SER A 340 8.82 -23.86 -54.85
CA SER A 340 8.51 -23.28 -53.57
C SER A 340 8.95 -24.23 -52.44
N SER A 341 10.08 -23.92 -51.78
CA SER A 341 10.49 -24.62 -50.57
C SER A 341 9.63 -24.17 -49.39
N ASN A 342 8.70 -25.05 -49.02
CA ASN A 342 7.85 -24.93 -47.85
C ASN A 342 8.62 -25.13 -46.54
N VAL A 343 8.24 -24.32 -45.57
CA VAL A 343 8.62 -24.35 -44.16
C VAL A 343 8.18 -25.68 -43.55
N SER A 344 9.14 -26.50 -43.11
CA SER A 344 8.90 -27.61 -42.18
C SER A 344 9.49 -27.26 -40.82
N ALA A 345 8.62 -26.82 -39.90
CA ALA A 345 8.93 -26.69 -38.48
C ALA A 345 8.79 -28.08 -37.83
N SER A 346 9.91 -28.71 -37.51
CA SER A 346 9.94 -29.98 -36.78
C SER A 346 9.87 -29.73 -35.26
N ASN A 347 8.99 -30.51 -34.64
CA ASN A 347 8.82 -30.65 -33.20
C ASN A 347 10.07 -31.25 -32.55
N GLY A 348 10.62 -30.58 -31.53
CA GLY A 348 11.56 -31.15 -30.57
C GLY A 348 10.93 -31.22 -29.17
N LYS A 349 10.34 -32.39 -28.84
CA LYS A 349 9.99 -32.79 -27.47
C LYS A 349 11.12 -33.66 -26.91
N ALA A 350 11.68 -33.27 -25.77
CA ALA A 350 12.35 -34.11 -24.78
C ALA A 350 12.16 -33.38 -23.43
N SER A 351 11.37 -33.83 -22.45
CA SER A 351 11.53 -35.03 -21.59
C SER A 351 12.98 -35.17 -21.12
N GLY A 352 13.37 -35.11 -19.86
CA GLY A 352 12.70 -35.42 -18.60
C GLY A 352 13.72 -36.22 -17.75
N ASN A 353 13.71 -36.01 -16.43
CA ASN A 353 14.55 -36.65 -15.37
C ASN A 353 15.96 -36.06 -15.22
N GLY A 354 16.54 -35.83 -14.04
CA GLY A 354 16.22 -36.25 -12.66
C GLY A 354 17.54 -36.62 -11.98
N THR A 355 18.03 -35.81 -11.04
CA THR A 355 18.26 -36.14 -9.60
C THR A 355 19.60 -36.79 -9.18
N HIS A 356 20.19 -36.22 -8.10
CA HIS A 356 21.13 -36.80 -7.11
C HIS A 356 22.58 -37.12 -7.61
N THR A 357 23.70 -36.97 -6.88
CA THR A 357 24.05 -36.81 -5.44
C THR A 357 25.56 -36.52 -5.30
N ASN A 358 25.97 -35.97 -4.13
CA ASN A 358 27.28 -36.08 -3.43
C ASN A 358 28.54 -35.47 -4.07
N ALA A 359 29.22 -34.49 -3.46
CA ALA A 359 29.95 -34.47 -2.17
C ALA A 359 31.29 -35.24 -2.22
N GLN A 360 32.41 -34.51 -2.19
CA GLN A 360 33.63 -34.72 -1.36
C GLN A 360 34.86 -33.99 -1.97
N GLY A 361 35.74 -33.53 -1.09
CA GLY A 361 36.97 -32.78 -1.38
C GLY A 361 37.13 -31.65 -0.35
N ALA A 362 37.49 -31.94 0.90
CA ALA A 362 38.87 -32.10 1.41
C ALA A 362 39.58 -30.72 1.46
N VAL A 363 39.57 -30.06 2.63
CA VAL A 363 40.70 -29.91 3.58
C VAL A 363 41.90 -29.24 2.92
N ASP A 364 42.21 -28.01 3.35
CA ASP A 364 43.57 -27.65 3.71
C ASP A 364 43.57 -26.57 4.80
N ASP A 365 44.34 -26.89 5.82
CA ASP A 365 44.67 -26.10 7.00
C ASP A 365 45.68 -24.99 6.68
N GLY A 366 45.71 -24.00 7.57
CA GLY A 366 46.90 -23.22 7.84
C GLY A 366 47.05 -21.93 7.04
N THR A 367 46.87 -20.78 7.70
CA THR A 367 48.02 -20.03 8.22
C THR A 367 47.57 -18.76 8.92
N SER A 368 48.18 -18.55 10.09
CA SER A 368 48.32 -17.32 10.83
C SER A 368 48.70 -16.13 9.95
N GLY A 369 48.08 -14.98 10.20
CA GLY A 369 48.47 -13.70 9.60
C GLY A 369 48.00 -12.55 10.48
N ASP A 370 48.83 -12.22 11.47
CA ASP A 370 48.86 -10.89 12.06
C ASP A 370 49.06 -9.86 10.94
N ALA A 371 48.17 -8.86 10.89
CA ALA A 371 48.35 -7.69 10.05
C ALA A 371 47.84 -6.44 10.79
N HIS A 372 48.80 -5.86 11.51
CA HIS A 372 49.07 -4.43 11.63
C HIS A 372 47.95 -3.46 11.21
N VAL A 373 47.47 -2.76 12.23
CA VAL A 373 46.87 -1.42 12.14
C VAL A 373 47.89 -0.49 11.48
N THR A 374 47.58 0.01 10.29
CA THR A 374 48.32 1.11 9.67
C THR A 374 47.62 2.43 9.98
N GLU A 375 48.24 3.20 10.87
CA GLU A 375 47.93 4.59 11.18
C GLU A 375 48.37 5.52 10.04
N GLU A 376 47.67 5.54 8.91
CA GLU A 376 47.92 6.56 7.87
C GLU A 376 46.63 7.09 7.25
N ALA A 377 45.87 7.88 8.02
CA ALA A 377 44.82 8.73 7.47
C ALA A 377 44.58 10.03 8.27
N VAL A 378 45.54 10.47 9.09
CA VAL A 378 45.40 11.64 9.96
C VAL A 378 45.86 12.99 9.35
N PRO A 379 46.63 13.11 8.24
CA PRO A 379 47.02 14.44 7.76
C PRO A 379 46.01 15.11 6.82
N PHE A 380 44.99 14.42 6.30
CA PHE A 380 44.05 15.02 5.34
C PHE A 380 42.94 15.86 5.99
N VAL A 381 42.50 15.50 7.21
CA VAL A 381 41.42 16.20 7.91
C VAL A 381 41.89 17.54 8.53
N ARG A 382 43.17 17.65 8.92
CA ARG A 382 43.74 18.91 9.45
C ARG A 382 44.01 19.97 8.38
N ARG A 383 44.13 19.60 7.09
CA ARG A 383 44.28 20.56 5.98
C ARG A 383 42.96 21.24 5.60
N LEU A 384 41.83 20.54 5.71
CA LEU A 384 40.51 21.11 5.38
C LEU A 384 39.99 22.08 6.45
N GLN A 385 40.36 21.90 7.73
CA GLN A 385 39.97 22.84 8.79
C GLN A 385 40.68 24.20 8.71
N ARG A 386 41.88 24.29 8.12
CA ARG A 386 42.55 25.59 7.89
C ARG A 386 41.96 26.38 6.71
N ILE A 387 41.41 25.71 5.70
CA ILE A 387 40.80 26.37 4.54
C ILE A 387 39.42 26.94 4.89
N PHE A 388 38.64 26.24 5.73
CA PHE A 388 37.31 26.72 6.15
C PHE A 388 37.34 27.74 7.31
N GLY A 389 38.38 27.75 8.13
CA GLY A 389 38.53 28.74 9.22
C GLY A 389 38.82 30.17 8.75
N VAL A 390 39.39 30.35 7.55
CA VAL A 390 39.74 31.67 7.01
C VAL A 390 38.56 32.36 6.30
N LEU A 391 37.50 31.61 5.95
CA LEU A 391 36.34 32.13 5.21
C LEU A 391 35.18 32.61 6.08
N LEU A 392 35.20 32.37 7.39
CA LEU A 392 34.11 32.77 8.31
C LEU A 392 34.52 33.83 9.35
N GLY A 393 35.72 34.41 9.22
CA GLY A 393 36.28 35.41 10.15
C GLY A 393 36.32 36.85 9.62
N ARG A 394 35.44 37.24 8.71
CA ARG A 394 35.28 38.65 8.29
C ARG A 394 33.80 39.04 8.27
N LYS A 395 33.45 39.92 9.23
CA LYS A 395 32.15 40.55 9.52
C LYS A 395 31.16 39.70 10.33
N LEU A 396 31.31 39.77 11.65
CA LEU A 396 30.38 40.43 12.57
C LEU A 396 31.06 40.62 13.93
#